data_AF-A0A5B2WL62-F1
#
_entry.id   AF-A0A5B2WL62-F1
#
_cell.length_a   1.000
_cell.length_b   1.000
_cell.length_c   1.000
_cell.angle_alpha   90.00
_cell.angle_beta   90.00
_cell.angle_gamma   90.00
#
_symmetry.space_group_name_H-M   'P 1'
#
loop_
_entity.id
_entity.type
_entity.pdbx_description
1 polymer ?
#
loop_
_entity_poly.entity_id
_entity_poly.type
_entity_poly.pdbx_seq_one_letter_code
_entity_poly.pdbx_strand_id
1 'polypeptide(L)'
;MYNEVINGIEATLDTMVRVATRGTDRAVLSMAHEDVPRLVDAFRSLMDGHTPDENGCCRACARRRALFGRRHPVPCRLVLSARLALLNARHGAHSKHAMGNTR
;
A
#
# COMPACT_ATOMS: atom_id res chain seq x y z
N MET A 1 22.37 4.67 -4.20
CA MET A 1 21.24 5.00 -5.10
C MET A 1 19.95 4.22 -4.82
N TYR A 2 19.81 2.91 -5.08
CA TYR A 2 18.51 2.21 -4.85
C TYR A 2 18.06 2.23 -3.38
N ASN A 3 19.02 2.08 -2.45
CA ASN A 3 18.75 2.17 -1.02
C ASN A 3 18.34 3.59 -0.59
N GLU A 4 18.85 4.65 -1.23
CA GLU A 4 18.42 6.03 -0.92
C GLU A 4 16.95 6.26 -1.30
N VAL A 5 16.51 5.68 -2.43
CA VAL A 5 15.11 5.76 -2.85
C VAL A 5 14.20 5.02 -1.86
N ILE A 6 14.57 3.81 -1.45
CA ILE A 6 13.80 3.05 -0.45
C ILE A 6 13.76 3.79 0.88
N ASN A 7 14.92 4.23 1.39
CA ASN A 7 15.01 4.94 2.66
C ASN A 7 14.19 6.25 2.63
N GLY A 8 14.17 6.95 1.49
CA GLY A 8 13.34 8.14 1.32
C GLY A 8 11.85 7.85 1.42
N ILE A 9 11.38 6.79 0.75
CA ILE A 9 9.98 6.35 0.83
C ILE A 9 9.62 5.94 2.26
N GLU A 10 10.45 5.13 2.91
CA GLU A 10 10.24 4.69 4.29
C GLU A 10 10.19 5.88 5.26
N ALA A 11 11.11 6.84 5.11
CA ALA A 11 11.11 8.05 5.94
C ALA A 11 9.85 8.90 5.76
N THR A 12 9.32 9.02 4.54
CA THR A 12 8.04 9.70 4.28
C THR A 12 6.89 8.96 4.99
N LEU A 13 6.78 7.65 4.81
CA LEU A 13 5.72 6.84 5.43
C LEU A 13 5.79 6.89 6.96
N ASP A 14 6.98 6.79 7.54
CA ASP A 14 7.18 6.90 8.99
C ASP A 14 6.78 8.29 9.50
N THR A 15 7.03 9.34 8.72
CA THR A 15 6.60 10.70 9.08
C THR A 15 5.08 10.79 9.13
N MET A 16 4.38 10.26 8.12
CA MET A 16 2.92 10.21 8.10
C MET A 16 2.37 9.43 9.30
N VAL A 17 2.96 8.27 9.63
CA VAL A 17 2.57 7.48 10.81
C VAL A 17 2.79 8.25 12.11
N ARG A 18 3.93 8.95 12.25
CA ARG A 18 4.19 9.77 13.45
C ARG A 18 3.18 10.90 13.59
N VAL A 19 2.85 11.61 12.51
CA VAL A 19 1.83 12.67 12.52
C VAL A 19 0.45 12.10 12.85
N ALA A 20 0.05 11.00 12.23
CA ALA A 20 -1.24 10.36 12.48
C ALA A 20 -1.41 9.86 13.94
N THR A 21 -0.32 9.48 14.61
CA THR A 21 -0.37 8.87 15.96
C THR A 21 -0.09 9.83 17.10
N ARG A 22 0.73 10.87 16.86
CA ARG A 22 1.23 11.78 17.90
C ARG A 22 1.16 13.26 17.51
N GLY A 23 0.71 13.57 16.29
CA GLY A 23 0.60 14.93 15.80
C GLY A 23 -0.56 15.69 16.45
N THR A 24 -0.51 17.02 16.34
CA THR A 24 -1.65 17.88 16.69
C THR A 24 -2.75 17.75 15.65
N ASP A 25 -3.99 18.06 16.01
CA ASP A 25 -5.13 18.02 15.08
C ASP A 25 -4.87 18.82 13.80
N ARG A 26 -4.22 19.99 13.92
CA ARG A 26 -3.82 20.81 12.78
C ARG A 26 -2.82 20.09 11.87
N ALA A 27 -1.83 19.42 12.45
CA ALA A 27 -0.83 18.67 11.68
C ALA A 27 -1.46 17.45 10.97
N VAL A 28 -2.36 16.74 11.65
CA VAL A 28 -3.12 15.63 11.07
C VAL A 28 -3.98 16.11 9.91
N LEU A 29 -4.69 17.24 10.06
CA LEU A 29 -5.55 17.78 9.00
C LEU A 29 -4.73 18.24 7.79
N SER A 30 -3.57 18.88 8.01
CA SER A 30 -2.65 19.27 6.92
C SER A 30 -2.17 18.04 6.15
N MET A 31 -1.69 17.01 6.85
CA MET A 31 -1.25 15.74 6.25
C MET A 31 -2.40 15.04 5.50
N ALA A 32 -3.61 15.05 6.05
CA ALA A 32 -4.77 14.45 5.41
C ALA A 32 -5.14 15.12 4.07
N HIS A 33 -4.94 16.44 3.95
CA HIS A 33 -5.23 17.17 2.71
C HIS A 33 -4.08 17.14 1.71
N GLU A 34 -2.84 17.12 2.17
CA GLU A 34 -1.67 17.25 1.30
C GLU A 34 -1.02 15.91 0.95
N ASP A 35 -0.81 15.04 1.94
CA ASP A 35 -0.02 13.82 1.78
C ASP A 35 -0.87 12.61 1.39
N VAL A 36 -2.08 12.48 1.95
CA VAL A 36 -2.95 11.35 1.64
C VAL A 36 -3.33 11.30 0.15
N PRO A 37 -3.74 12.40 -0.52
CA PRO A 37 -4.03 12.35 -1.95
C PRO A 37 -2.81 11.96 -2.78
N ARG A 38 -1.62 12.48 -2.44
CA ARG A 38 -0.36 12.11 -3.12
C ARG A 38 -0.03 10.63 -2.97
N LEU A 39 -0.23 10.07 -1.77
CA LEU A 39 -0.03 8.64 -1.53
C LEU A 39 -1.03 7.79 -2.34
N VAL A 40 -2.28 8.23 -2.43
CA VAL A 40 -3.30 7.57 -3.25
C VAL A 40 -2.93 7.61 -4.72
N ASP A 41 -2.46 8.75 -5.23
CA ASP A 41 -2.07 8.88 -6.65
C ASP A 41 -0.80 8.09 -6.98
N ALA A 42 0.18 8.05 -6.08
CA ALA A 42 1.34 7.17 -6.21
C ALA A 42 0.91 5.69 -6.25
N PHE A 43 0.00 5.29 -5.36
CA PHE A 43 -0.52 3.93 -5.31
C PHE A 43 -1.34 3.55 -6.57
N ARG A 44 -2.19 4.46 -7.07
CA ARG A 44 -2.90 4.30 -8.36
C ARG A 44 -1.92 4.14 -9.52
N SER A 45 -0.89 4.98 -9.59
CA SER A 45 0.14 4.90 -10.63
C SER A 45 0.86 3.55 -10.63
N LEU A 46 1.13 2.97 -9.45
CA LEU A 46 1.69 1.61 -9.34
C LEU A 46 0.69 0.54 -9.84
N MET A 47 -0.59 0.69 -9.50
CA MET A 47 -1.65 -0.24 -9.94
C MET A 47 -1.95 -0.16 -11.44
N ASP A 48 -1.81 1.01 -12.06
CA ASP A 48 -2.06 1.20 -13.50
C ASP A 48 -1.11 0.35 -14.37
N GLY A 49 0.12 0.11 -13.90
CA GLY A 49 1.03 -0.85 -14.53
C GLY A 49 0.56 -2.32 -14.43
N HIS A 50 -0.53 -2.57 -13.72
CA HIS A 50 -0.95 -3.88 -13.21
C HIS A 50 -2.45 -4.15 -13.38
N THR A 51 -3.09 -3.67 -14.45
CA THR A 51 -4.49 -3.97 -14.77
C THR A 51 -4.72 -5.48 -14.97
N PRO A 52 -5.42 -6.17 -14.05
CA PRO A 52 -5.73 -7.59 -14.20
C PRO A 52 -6.88 -7.80 -15.20
N ASP A 53 -6.84 -8.90 -15.93
CA ASP A 53 -7.97 -9.40 -16.73
C ASP A 53 -9.03 -10.07 -15.84
N GLU A 54 -10.06 -10.65 -16.46
CA GLU A 54 -11.15 -11.39 -15.78
C GLU A 54 -10.64 -12.57 -14.93
N ASN A 55 -9.46 -13.11 -15.25
CA ASN A 55 -8.81 -14.18 -14.49
C ASN A 55 -7.87 -13.64 -13.39
N GLY A 56 -7.91 -12.33 -13.13
CA GLY A 56 -7.03 -11.66 -12.17
C GLY A 56 -5.56 -11.60 -12.62
N CYS A 57 -5.25 -11.85 -13.89
CA CYS A 57 -3.89 -11.88 -14.42
C CYS A 57 -3.54 -10.56 -15.10
N CYS A 58 -2.40 -9.93 -14.76
CA CYS A 58 -1.92 -8.73 -15.48
C CYS A 58 -0.76 -9.07 -16.43
N ARG A 59 -0.64 -8.30 -17.52
CA ARG A 59 0.40 -8.48 -18.55
C ARG A 59 1.82 -8.32 -17.99
N ALA A 60 2.03 -7.41 -17.04
CA ALA A 60 3.33 -7.19 -16.40
C ALA A 60 3.84 -8.44 -15.65
N CYS A 61 2.97 -9.07 -14.85
CA CYS A 61 3.32 -10.32 -14.17
C CYS A 61 3.44 -11.49 -15.16
N ALA A 62 2.59 -11.56 -16.19
CA ALA A 62 2.65 -12.61 -17.21
C ALA A 62 3.96 -12.58 -18.02
N ARG A 63 4.39 -11.40 -18.50
CA ARG A 63 5.64 -11.20 -19.24
C ARG A 63 6.85 -11.64 -18.44
N ARG A 64 6.93 -11.27 -17.16
CA ARG A 64 8.01 -11.70 -16.27
C ARG A 64 8.06 -13.22 -16.16
N ARG A 65 6.93 -13.92 -16.11
CA ARG A 65 6.87 -15.39 -16.01
C ARG A 65 7.23 -16.12 -17.30
N ALA A 66 6.85 -15.56 -18.45
CA ALA A 66 7.22 -16.12 -19.75
C ALA A 66 8.75 -16.23 -19.90
N LEU A 67 9.50 -15.28 -19.33
CA LEU A 67 10.97 -15.33 -19.26
C LEU A 67 11.51 -16.47 -18.38
N PHE A 68 10.71 -17.02 -17.46
CA PHE A 68 11.09 -18.11 -16.54
C PHE A 68 10.42 -19.45 -16.85
N GLY A 69 9.85 -19.62 -18.06
CA GLY A 69 9.30 -20.90 -18.52
C GLY A 69 8.03 -21.40 -17.79
N ARG A 70 7.38 -20.56 -16.97
CA ARG A 70 6.18 -20.95 -16.21
C ARG A 70 4.90 -20.64 -16.99
N ARG A 71 4.10 -21.67 -17.30
CA ARG A 71 2.90 -21.59 -18.15
C ARG A 71 1.56 -21.38 -17.42
N HIS A 72 1.49 -21.55 -16.10
CA HIS A 72 0.21 -21.42 -15.39
C HIS A 72 -0.18 -19.95 -15.11
N PRO A 73 -1.48 -19.60 -15.24
CA PRO A 73 -1.99 -18.30 -14.81
C PRO A 73 -1.78 -18.15 -13.30
N VAL A 74 -1.25 -17.01 -12.88
CA VAL A 74 -1.19 -16.64 -11.46
C VAL A 74 -1.71 -15.22 -11.32
N PRO A 75 -2.44 -14.94 -10.22
CA PRO A 75 -3.01 -13.62 -9.98
C PRO A 75 -1.94 -12.52 -9.99
N CYS A 76 -2.36 -11.31 -10.33
CA CYS A 76 -1.52 -10.12 -10.29
C CYS A 76 -0.92 -9.97 -8.89
N ARG A 77 0.41 -10.10 -8.78
CA ARG A 77 1.09 -10.10 -7.48
C ARG A 77 0.92 -8.76 -6.76
N LEU A 78 1.00 -7.65 -7.49
CA LEU A 78 0.85 -6.32 -6.91
C LEU A 78 -0.55 -6.13 -6.31
N VAL A 79 -1.60 -6.33 -7.10
CA VAL A 79 -2.99 -6.12 -6.67
C VAL A 79 -3.37 -7.07 -5.54
N LEU A 80 -2.96 -8.34 -5.63
CA LEU A 80 -3.21 -9.32 -4.57
C LEU A 80 -2.50 -8.93 -3.27
N SER A 81 -1.20 -8.63 -3.32
CA SER A 81 -0.44 -8.22 -2.14
C SER A 81 -1.00 -6.96 -1.50
N ALA A 82 -1.37 -5.96 -2.31
CA ALA A 82 -2.02 -4.75 -1.83
C ALA A 82 -3.36 -5.05 -1.13
N ARG A 83 -4.22 -5.89 -1.73
CA ARG A 83 -5.51 -6.27 -1.14
C ARG A 83 -5.32 -6.98 0.21
N LEU A 84 -4.38 -7.93 0.29
CA LEU A 84 -4.07 -8.63 1.52
C LEU A 84 -3.54 -7.67 2.61
N ALA A 85 -2.64 -6.76 2.25
CA ALA A 85 -2.10 -5.76 3.17
C ALA A 85 -3.20 -4.85 3.73
N LEU A 86 -4.12 -4.38 2.88
CA LEU A 86 -5.27 -3.55 3.30
C LEU A 86 -6.24 -4.30 4.21
N LEU A 87 -6.52 -5.59 3.93
CA LEU A 87 -7.35 -6.42 4.81
C LEU A 87 -6.70 -6.59 6.19
N ASN A 88 -5.40 -6.87 6.22
CA ASN A 88 -4.65 -7.02 7.48
C ASN A 88 -4.60 -5.71 8.28
N ALA A 89 -4.42 -4.57 7.62
CA ALA A 89 -4.43 -3.26 8.28
C ALA A 89 -5.78 -2.96 8.95
N ARG A 90 -6.90 -3.31 8.29
CA ARG A 90 -8.25 -3.17 8.87
C ARG A 90 -8.42 -4.03 10.12
N HIS A 91 -8.02 -5.30 10.08
CA HIS A 91 -8.10 -6.18 11.23
C HIS A 91 -7.27 -5.68 12.42
N GLY A 92 -6.07 -5.15 12.15
CA GLY A 92 -5.22 -4.55 13.18
C GLY A 92 -5.82 -3.27 13.79
N ALA A 93 -6.52 -2.45 13.00
CA ALA A 93 -7.22 -1.27 13.52
C ALA A 93 -8.40 -1.65 14.43
N HIS A 94 -9.22 -2.63 14.02
CA HIS A 94 -10.34 -3.12 14.85
C HIS A 94 -9.87 -3.72 16.19
N SER A 95 -8.73 -4.44 16.20
CA SER A 95 -8.18 -5.00 17.44
C SER A 95 -7.67 -3.94 18.42
N LYS A 96 -7.17 -2.79 17.93
CA LYS A 96 -6.68 -1.68 18.78
C LYS A 96 -7.83 -0.87 19.40
N HIS A 97 -8.97 -0.79 18.74
CA HIS A 97 -10.16 -0.11 19.28
C HIS A 97 -10.90 -0.95 20.35
N ALA A 98 -10.69 -2.27 20.41
CA ALA A 98 -11.34 -3.15 21.40
C ALA A 98 -10.71 -3.11 22.81
N MET A 99 -9.49 -2.58 22.97
CA MET A 99 -8.78 -2.51 24.26
C MET A 99 -8.81 -1.12 24.94
N GLY A 100 -9.73 -0.24 24.51
CA GLY A 100 -9.88 1.12 25.04
C GLY A 100 -11.04 1.35 26.02
N ASN A 101 -11.84 0.33 26.37
CA ASN A 101 -13.01 0.50 27.22
C ASN A 101 -13.04 -0.48 28.40
N THR A 102 -12.15 -0.26 29.35
CA THR A 102 -12.29 -0.71 30.74
C THR A 102 -11.68 0.38 31.63
N ARG A 103 -12.53 1.30 32.06
CA ARG A 103 -12.29 2.21 33.18
C ARG A 103 -13.26 1.85 34.30
#